data_AF-A0A4U3A120-F1
#
_entry.id   AF-A0A4U3A120-F1
#
_cell.length_a   1.000
_cell.length_b   1.000
_cell.length_c   1.000
_cell.angle_alpha   90.00
_cell.angle_beta   90.00
_cell.angle_gamma   90.00
#
_symmetry.space_group_name_H-M   'P 1'
#
loop_
_entity.id
_entity.type
_entity.pdbx_description
1 polymer ?
#
loop_
_entity_poly.entity_id
_entity_poly.type
_entity_poly.pdbx_seq_one_letter_code
_entity_poly.pdbx_strand_id
1 'polypeptide(L)'
;MITKEAEVILNRKGARKVNEIPKEVLQLLQQGKVESVNLTEWLAINHIELLKNVLPSIGLKNSLECIVAELEKQNVETGMKVIRITGTLLDEIILKENEGNKEDILLKLSDHISDSVRCWAAFMNKKSNNTLKDTLTYIRPFAADHHFGVREIAWMSIREDLSQNIEESVELLVEWAKSEDENIRRFSVESTRPRGVWSKHIEILKQEPEK
;
A
#
# COMPACT_ATOMS: atom_id res chain seq x y z
N MET A 1 6.87 3.03 30.15
CA MET A 1 7.41 4.38 29.91
C MET A 1 8.16 4.34 28.59
N ILE A 2 7.68 5.06 27.58
CA ILE A 2 8.42 5.26 26.34
C ILE A 2 9.62 6.17 26.70
N THR A 3 10.82 5.81 26.26
CA THR A 3 12.01 6.62 26.53
C THR A 3 11.92 7.95 25.78
N LYS A 4 12.53 9.01 26.30
CA LYS A 4 12.55 10.33 25.64
C LYS A 4 13.09 10.27 24.21
N GLU A 5 14.03 9.36 23.95
CA GLU A 5 14.58 9.10 22.61
C GLU A 5 13.54 8.50 21.65
N ALA A 6 12.73 7.54 22.12
CA ALA A 6 11.65 6.97 21.33
C ALA A 6 10.57 8.01 20.99
N GLU A 7 10.27 8.93 21.90
CA GLU A 7 9.32 10.03 21.66
C GLU A 7 9.84 11.01 20.59
N VAL A 8 11.14 11.28 20.57
CA VAL A 8 11.79 12.11 19.53
C VAL A 8 11.71 11.44 18.17
N ILE A 9 11.92 10.12 18.09
CA ILE A 9 11.85 9.37 16.83
C ILE A 9 10.42 9.33 16.29
N LEU A 10 9.42 9.12 17.15
CA LEU A 10 8.02 9.06 16.75
C LEU A 10 7.50 10.42 16.23
N ASN A 11 7.97 11.53 16.81
CA ASN A 11 7.57 12.89 16.43
C ASN A 11 8.59 13.59 15.52
N ARG A 12 9.48 12.83 14.87
CA ARG A 12 10.57 13.39 14.07
C ARG A 12 10.05 14.13 12.84
N LYS A 13 10.83 15.10 12.38
CA LYS A 13 10.67 15.68 11.05
C LYS A 13 11.50 14.88 10.05
N GLY A 14 10.86 14.35 9.01
CA GLY A 14 11.54 13.53 8.01
C GLY A 14 12.64 14.29 7.25
N ALA A 15 13.72 13.58 6.94
CA ALA A 15 14.85 14.12 6.21
C ALA A 15 14.47 14.53 4.78
N ARG A 16 15.17 15.52 4.20
CA ARG A 16 14.91 15.95 2.81
C ARG A 16 15.61 15.07 1.80
N LYS A 17 16.74 14.47 2.16
CA LYS A 17 17.51 13.54 1.32
C LYS A 17 17.69 12.20 2.02
N VAL A 18 17.83 11.14 1.24
CA VAL A 18 18.00 9.77 1.75
C VAL A 18 19.24 9.65 2.65
N ASN A 19 20.36 10.28 2.26
CA ASN A 19 21.60 10.26 3.05
C ASN A 19 21.55 11.11 4.33
N GLU A 20 20.49 11.90 4.53
CA GLU A 20 20.25 12.69 5.74
C GLU A 20 19.33 11.96 6.72
N ILE A 21 18.77 10.79 6.35
CA ILE A 21 17.96 9.98 7.27
C ILE A 21 18.87 9.41 8.37
N PRO A 22 18.58 9.64 9.66
CA PRO A 22 19.35 9.05 10.74
C PRO A 22 19.38 7.53 10.63
N LYS A 23 20.55 6.92 10.84
CA LYS A 23 20.73 5.46 10.70
C LYS A 23 19.76 4.65 11.56
N GLU A 24 19.50 5.11 12.78
CA GLU A 24 18.56 4.49 13.69
C GLU A 24 17.11 4.54 13.17
N VAL A 25 16.70 5.67 12.60
CA VAL A 25 15.38 5.82 11.97
C VAL A 25 15.26 4.84 10.80
N LEU A 26 16.25 4.79 9.91
CA LEU A 26 16.25 3.86 8.77
C LEU A 26 16.22 2.40 9.23
N GLN A 27 16.92 2.06 10.31
CA GLN A 27 16.88 0.73 10.90
C GLN A 27 15.48 0.39 11.44
N LEU A 28 14.82 1.31 12.14
CA LEU A 28 13.47 1.10 12.66
C LEU A 28 12.42 0.99 11.55
N LEU A 29 12.57 1.75 10.47
CA LEU A 29 11.75 1.65 9.26
C LEU A 29 11.89 0.26 8.62
N GLN A 30 13.13 -0.23 8.42
CA GLN A 30 13.39 -1.56 7.88
C GLN A 30 12.98 -2.69 8.81
N GLN A 31 12.90 -2.46 10.12
CA GLN A 31 12.33 -3.42 11.07
C GLN A 31 10.81 -3.39 11.11
N GLY A 32 10.19 -2.45 10.38
CA GLY A 32 8.75 -2.25 10.39
C GLY A 32 8.22 -1.79 11.75
N LYS A 33 9.01 -1.07 12.55
CA LYS A 33 8.64 -0.63 13.91
C LYS A 33 8.15 0.81 14.00
N VAL A 34 8.33 1.59 12.95
CA VAL A 34 7.83 2.95 12.81
C VAL A 34 7.34 3.17 11.39
N GLU A 35 6.48 4.16 11.22
CA GLU A 35 6.07 4.64 9.89
C GLU A 35 7.10 5.60 9.33
N SER A 36 7.16 5.69 8.01
CA SER A 36 7.77 6.84 7.35
C SER A 36 6.98 8.12 7.68
N VAL A 37 7.65 9.28 7.71
CA VAL A 37 6.94 10.57 7.94
C VAL A 37 6.94 11.48 6.72
N ASN A 38 7.61 11.06 5.63
CA ASN A 38 7.61 11.76 4.34
C ASN A 38 7.99 10.81 3.19
N LEU A 39 7.89 11.31 1.96
CA LEU A 39 8.23 10.55 0.76
C LEU A 39 9.70 10.11 0.71
N THR A 40 10.63 10.91 1.25
CA THR A 40 12.05 10.58 1.25
C THR A 40 12.35 9.35 2.09
N GLU A 41 11.76 9.25 3.28
CA GLU A 41 11.85 8.05 4.12
C GLU A 41 11.13 6.87 3.48
N TRP A 42 9.92 7.08 2.94
CA TRP A 42 9.14 6.04 2.26
C TRP A 42 9.92 5.40 1.11
N LEU A 43 10.60 6.20 0.29
CA LEU A 43 11.45 5.73 -0.82
C LEU A 43 12.77 5.11 -0.38
N ALA A 44 13.20 5.32 0.87
CA ALA A 44 14.46 4.78 1.39
C ALA A 44 14.33 3.37 1.98
N ILE A 45 13.09 2.90 2.19
CA ILE A 45 12.84 1.57 2.76
C ILE A 45 13.27 0.49 1.76
N ASN A 46 14.23 -0.33 2.17
CA ASN A 46 14.55 -1.57 1.47
C ASN A 46 13.51 -2.63 1.86
N HIS A 47 12.68 -3.04 0.89
CA HIS A 47 11.58 -3.97 1.14
C HIS A 47 12.05 -5.42 1.37
N ILE A 48 13.24 -5.81 0.89
CA ILE A 48 13.82 -7.13 1.18
C ILE A 48 14.17 -7.21 2.68
N GLU A 49 14.81 -6.19 3.23
CA GLU A 49 15.10 -6.10 4.66
C GLU A 49 13.82 -6.04 5.50
N LEU A 50 12.81 -5.29 5.03
CA LEU A 50 11.50 -5.25 5.69
C LEU A 50 10.82 -6.63 5.73
N LEU A 51 10.83 -7.37 4.61
CA LEU A 51 10.25 -8.71 4.54
C LEU A 51 10.93 -9.68 5.51
N LYS A 52 12.26 -9.64 5.62
CA LYS A 52 13.03 -10.47 6.56
C LYS A 52 12.62 -10.24 8.02
N ASN A 53 12.23 -9.00 8.36
CA ASN A 53 11.81 -8.65 9.72
C ASN A 53 10.31 -8.92 9.98
N VAL A 54 9.46 -8.80 8.96
CA VAL A 54 7.99 -8.86 9.11
C VAL A 54 7.42 -10.27 8.89
N LEU A 55 7.81 -10.99 7.83
CA LEU A 55 7.17 -12.27 7.49
C LEU A 55 7.24 -13.33 8.60
N PRO A 56 8.35 -13.47 9.36
CA PRO A 56 8.41 -14.45 10.43
C PRO A 56 7.40 -14.20 11.56
N SER A 57 7.10 -12.94 11.90
CA SER A 57 6.20 -12.60 13.00
C SER A 57 4.72 -12.79 12.66
N ILE A 58 4.38 -12.78 11.36
CA ILE A 58 3.01 -12.98 10.86
C ILE A 58 2.73 -14.40 10.36
N GLY A 59 3.67 -15.34 10.54
CA GLY A 59 3.49 -16.75 10.19
C GLY A 59 3.85 -17.12 8.75
N LEU A 60 4.51 -16.22 8.00
CA LEU A 60 4.92 -16.43 6.60
C LEU A 60 6.42 -16.67 6.44
N LYS A 61 7.08 -17.19 7.49
CA LYS A 61 8.53 -17.46 7.47
C LYS A 61 8.95 -18.34 6.29
N ASN A 62 8.16 -19.37 5.98
CA ASN A 62 8.50 -20.35 4.94
C ASN A 62 8.44 -19.77 3.53
N SER A 63 7.65 -18.73 3.32
CA SER A 63 7.47 -18.10 2.02
C SER A 63 8.49 -16.99 1.75
N LEU A 64 9.29 -16.60 2.77
CA LEU A 64 10.26 -15.51 2.69
C LEU A 64 11.30 -15.71 1.58
N GLU A 65 11.92 -16.89 1.51
CA GLU A 65 12.99 -17.15 0.52
C GLU A 65 12.46 -17.04 -0.91
N CYS A 66 11.26 -17.56 -1.18
CA CYS A 66 10.64 -17.49 -2.51
C CYS A 66 10.34 -16.04 -2.91
N ILE A 67 9.78 -15.24 -2.01
CA ILE A 67 9.47 -13.83 -2.29
C ILE A 67 10.75 -13.03 -2.54
N VAL A 68 11.76 -13.19 -1.68
CA VAL A 68 13.05 -12.48 -1.81
C VAL A 68 13.73 -12.83 -3.14
N ALA A 69 13.78 -14.11 -3.50
CA ALA A 69 14.40 -14.54 -4.76
C ALA A 69 13.73 -13.90 -6.00
N GLU A 70 12.40 -13.74 -6.01
CA GLU A 70 11.71 -13.09 -7.12
C GLU A 70 11.97 -11.57 -7.16
N LEU A 71 12.06 -10.90 -5.99
CA LEU A 71 12.42 -9.48 -5.93
C LEU A 71 13.86 -9.21 -6.39
N GLU A 72 14.82 -10.03 -5.96
CA GLU A 72 16.23 -9.96 -6.36
C GLU A 72 16.39 -10.19 -7.86
N LYS A 73 15.68 -11.18 -8.41
CA LYS A 73 15.66 -11.46 -9.85
C LYS A 73 15.15 -10.27 -10.66
N GLN A 74 14.20 -9.51 -10.13
CA GLN A 74 13.68 -8.30 -10.79
C GLN A 74 14.51 -7.04 -10.51
N ASN A 75 15.56 -7.14 -9.67
CA ASN A 75 16.45 -6.06 -9.25
C ASN A 75 15.68 -4.83 -8.73
N VAL A 76 14.73 -5.06 -7.82
CA VAL A 76 13.86 -4.03 -7.26
C VAL A 76 13.80 -4.12 -5.74
N GLU A 77 14.21 -3.05 -5.07
CA GLU A 77 14.32 -3.02 -3.60
C GLU A 77 13.48 -1.93 -2.95
N THR A 78 13.16 -0.84 -3.68
CA THR A 78 12.49 0.35 -3.14
C THR A 78 11.36 0.86 -4.04
N GLY A 79 10.43 1.62 -3.44
CA GLY A 79 9.36 2.34 -4.15
C GLY A 79 8.19 1.48 -4.63
N MET A 80 7.35 2.05 -5.49
CA MET A 80 6.06 1.45 -5.85
C MET A 80 6.16 0.08 -6.55
N LYS A 81 7.20 -0.14 -7.38
CA LYS A 81 7.33 -1.38 -8.14
C LYS A 81 7.51 -2.58 -7.21
N VAL A 82 8.40 -2.49 -6.20
CA VAL A 82 8.60 -3.57 -5.23
C VAL A 82 7.37 -3.76 -4.36
N ILE A 83 6.71 -2.69 -3.90
CA ILE A 83 5.48 -2.77 -3.11
C ILE A 83 4.39 -3.57 -3.84
N ARG A 84 4.16 -3.27 -5.12
CA ARG A 84 3.16 -3.97 -5.94
C ARG A 84 3.50 -5.44 -6.12
N ILE A 85 4.77 -5.75 -6.42
CA ILE A 85 5.22 -7.14 -6.62
C ILE A 85 5.08 -7.91 -5.31
N THR A 86 5.54 -7.35 -4.19
CA THR A 86 5.43 -7.96 -2.87
C THR A 86 3.98 -8.23 -2.50
N GLY A 87 3.08 -7.25 -2.64
CA GLY A 87 1.65 -7.45 -2.37
C GLY A 87 1.03 -8.55 -3.25
N THR A 88 1.36 -8.56 -4.55
CA THR A 88 0.86 -9.60 -5.47
C THR A 88 1.35 -11.00 -5.08
N LEU A 89 2.64 -11.15 -4.78
CA LEU A 89 3.22 -12.42 -4.36
C LEU A 89 2.61 -12.91 -3.04
N LEU A 90 2.43 -12.01 -2.06
CA LEU A 90 1.81 -12.36 -0.78
C LEU A 90 0.36 -12.84 -0.96
N ASP A 91 -0.42 -12.17 -1.82
CA ASP A 91 -1.80 -12.58 -2.10
C ASP A 91 -1.85 -13.98 -2.72
N GLU A 92 -0.99 -14.26 -3.70
CA GLU A 92 -0.88 -15.57 -4.35
C GLU A 92 -0.45 -16.68 -3.40
N ILE A 93 0.53 -16.42 -2.54
CA ILE A 93 1.06 -17.38 -1.57
C ILE A 93 0.00 -17.73 -0.54
N ILE A 94 -0.68 -16.73 0.01
CA ILE A 94 -1.71 -16.96 1.04
C ILE A 94 -2.91 -17.70 0.45
N LEU A 95 -3.28 -17.42 -0.80
CA LEU A 95 -4.31 -18.19 -1.51
C LEU A 95 -3.93 -19.66 -1.68
N LYS A 96 -2.66 -19.98 -1.93
CA LYS A 96 -2.20 -21.37 -2.16
C LYS A 96 -1.95 -22.15 -0.87
N GLU A 97 -1.37 -21.50 0.14
CA GLU A 97 -0.78 -22.18 1.30
C GLU A 97 -1.63 -22.05 2.57
N ASN A 98 -2.57 -21.09 2.61
CA ASN A 98 -3.19 -20.65 3.87
C ASN A 98 -4.67 -20.25 3.70
N GLU A 99 -5.48 -20.99 2.93
CA GLU A 99 -6.92 -20.65 2.73
C GLU A 99 -7.66 -20.43 4.06
N GLY A 100 -7.35 -21.22 5.11
CA GLY A 100 -7.96 -21.06 6.44
C GLY A 100 -7.40 -19.92 7.31
N ASN A 101 -6.28 -19.31 6.93
CA ASN A 101 -5.60 -18.26 7.70
C ASN A 101 -5.46 -16.92 6.94
N LYS A 102 -6.07 -16.82 5.75
CA LYS A 102 -5.95 -15.64 4.88
C LYS A 102 -6.45 -14.37 5.56
N GLU A 103 -7.60 -14.43 6.22
CA GLU A 103 -8.20 -13.26 6.88
C GLU A 103 -7.35 -12.75 8.04
N ASP A 104 -6.79 -13.64 8.87
CA ASP A 104 -5.90 -13.28 9.97
C ASP A 104 -4.59 -12.65 9.47
N ILE A 105 -3.97 -13.21 8.44
CA ILE A 105 -2.75 -12.64 7.86
C ILE A 105 -3.05 -11.28 7.22
N LEU A 106 -4.14 -11.15 6.48
CA LEU A 106 -4.57 -9.88 5.91
C LEU A 106 -4.82 -8.84 6.99
N LEU A 107 -5.48 -9.20 8.08
CA LEU A 107 -5.71 -8.31 9.22
C LEU A 107 -4.38 -7.86 9.83
N LYS A 108 -3.45 -8.78 10.09
CA LYS A 108 -2.11 -8.48 10.61
C LYS A 108 -1.32 -7.53 9.72
N LEU A 109 -1.42 -7.69 8.40
CA LEU A 109 -0.74 -6.81 7.44
C LEU A 109 -1.42 -5.44 7.33
N SER A 110 -2.75 -5.41 7.36
CA SER A 110 -3.57 -4.20 7.22
C SER A 110 -3.52 -3.32 8.47
N ASP A 111 -3.36 -3.90 9.65
CA ASP A 111 -3.23 -3.19 10.93
C ASP A 111 -1.76 -2.99 11.36
N HIS A 112 -0.81 -3.36 10.49
CA HIS A 112 0.61 -3.31 10.82
C HIS A 112 1.09 -1.87 11.04
N ILE A 113 1.99 -1.64 12.01
CA ILE A 113 2.51 -0.29 12.30
C ILE A 113 3.26 0.32 11.12
N SER A 114 4.02 -0.46 10.35
CA SER A 114 4.69 0.04 9.14
C SER A 114 3.71 0.32 8.02
N ASP A 115 3.71 1.55 7.54
CA ASP A 115 2.96 2.01 6.38
C ASP A 115 3.29 1.20 5.11
N SER A 116 4.56 0.81 4.92
CA SER A 116 4.98 -0.03 3.80
C SER A 116 4.37 -1.43 3.80
N VAL A 117 4.14 -1.99 5.00
CA VAL A 117 3.46 -3.29 5.14
C VAL A 117 1.97 -3.16 4.80
N ARG A 118 1.32 -2.09 5.26
CA ARG A 118 -0.07 -1.79 4.87
C ARG A 118 -0.19 -1.51 3.36
N CYS A 119 0.83 -0.90 2.74
CA CYS A 119 0.89 -0.73 1.29
C CYS A 119 0.93 -2.08 0.55
N TRP A 120 1.61 -3.11 1.09
CA TRP A 120 1.55 -4.45 0.51
C TRP A 120 0.14 -5.01 0.57
N ALA A 121 -0.51 -4.89 1.73
CA ALA A 121 -1.89 -5.34 1.93
C ALA A 121 -2.85 -4.67 0.94
N ALA A 122 -2.72 -3.37 0.68
CA ALA A 122 -3.57 -2.69 -0.32
C ALA A 122 -3.48 -3.29 -1.75
N PHE A 123 -2.38 -3.98 -2.10
CA PHE A 123 -2.22 -4.70 -3.37
C PHE A 123 -2.69 -6.16 -3.33
N MET A 124 -3.04 -6.69 -2.16
CA MET A 124 -3.56 -8.06 -1.97
C MET A 124 -5.08 -8.14 -2.23
N ASN A 125 -5.53 -7.45 -3.26
CA ASN A 125 -6.93 -7.28 -3.63
C ASN A 125 -7.38 -8.21 -4.78
N LYS A 126 -6.48 -9.07 -5.28
CA LYS A 126 -6.75 -9.89 -6.47
C LYS A 126 -7.44 -11.18 -6.08
N LYS A 127 -8.77 -11.13 -5.97
CA LYS A 127 -9.61 -12.33 -5.91
C LYS A 127 -10.26 -12.60 -7.27
N SER A 128 -10.27 -13.87 -7.68
CA SER A 128 -11.07 -14.33 -8.80
C SER A 128 -12.55 -14.08 -8.51
N ASN A 129 -13.25 -13.43 -9.45
CA ASN A 129 -14.69 -13.13 -9.43
C ASN A 129 -15.17 -12.02 -8.48
N ASN A 130 -14.32 -11.11 -8.02
CA ASN A 130 -14.79 -9.92 -7.31
C ASN A 130 -15.51 -8.94 -8.25
N THR A 131 -16.63 -8.37 -7.77
CA THR A 131 -17.25 -7.21 -8.42
C THR A 131 -16.44 -5.94 -8.11
N LEU A 132 -16.64 -4.87 -8.89
CA LEU A 132 -16.00 -3.59 -8.60
C LEU A 132 -16.35 -3.06 -7.21
N LYS A 133 -17.59 -3.31 -6.76
CA LYS A 133 -18.06 -2.98 -5.41
C LYS A 133 -17.31 -3.75 -4.32
N ASP A 134 -16.98 -5.02 -4.55
CA ASP A 134 -16.19 -5.82 -3.60
C ASP A 134 -14.76 -5.27 -3.50
N THR A 135 -14.16 -4.93 -4.63
CA THR A 135 -12.83 -4.30 -4.69
C THR A 135 -12.82 -2.95 -3.98
N LEU A 136 -13.83 -2.10 -4.19
CA LEU A 136 -13.99 -0.83 -3.47
C LEU A 136 -14.20 -1.05 -1.97
N THR A 137 -14.96 -2.08 -1.58
CA THR A 137 -15.16 -2.42 -0.17
C THR A 137 -13.84 -2.84 0.49
N TYR A 138 -13.05 -3.66 -0.19
CA TYR A 138 -11.73 -4.09 0.26
C TYR A 138 -10.76 -2.92 0.42
N ILE A 139 -10.73 -1.98 -0.54
CA ILE A 139 -9.74 -0.90 -0.53
C ILE A 139 -10.08 0.23 0.44
N ARG A 140 -11.35 0.33 0.86
CA ARG A 140 -11.86 1.41 1.72
C ARG A 140 -11.03 1.70 2.97
N PRO A 141 -10.62 0.72 3.80
CA PRO A 141 -9.77 1.02 4.95
C PRO A 141 -8.43 1.66 4.57
N PHE A 142 -7.79 1.23 3.48
CA PHE A 142 -6.54 1.81 2.99
C PHE A 142 -6.73 3.21 2.40
N ALA A 143 -7.89 3.45 1.77
CA ALA A 143 -8.27 4.77 1.30
C ALA A 143 -8.47 5.77 2.46
N ALA A 144 -8.95 5.29 3.61
CA ALA A 144 -9.14 6.07 4.85
C ALA A 144 -7.88 6.18 5.73
N ASP A 145 -6.81 5.42 5.43
CA ASP A 145 -5.61 5.30 6.27
C ASP A 145 -5.00 6.68 6.61
N HIS A 146 -4.52 6.85 7.84
CA HIS A 146 -3.94 8.12 8.29
C HIS A 146 -2.62 8.45 7.57
N HIS A 147 -1.90 7.43 7.08
CA HIS A 147 -0.60 7.59 6.44
C HIS A 147 -0.73 7.89 4.94
N PHE A 148 -0.10 8.98 4.49
CA PHE A 148 -0.22 9.47 3.11
C PHE A 148 0.18 8.41 2.06
N GLY A 149 1.24 7.65 2.32
CA GLY A 149 1.75 6.64 1.40
C GLY A 149 0.76 5.49 1.20
N VAL A 150 0.03 5.10 2.24
CA VAL A 150 -0.99 4.04 2.14
C VAL A 150 -2.15 4.53 1.30
N ARG A 151 -2.59 5.78 1.48
CA ARG A 151 -3.64 6.38 0.67
C ARG A 151 -3.26 6.52 -0.81
N GLU A 152 -2.00 6.82 -1.11
CA GLU A 152 -1.50 6.82 -2.50
C GLU A 152 -1.56 5.44 -3.12
N ILE A 153 -1.09 4.43 -2.39
CA ILE A 153 -1.10 3.06 -2.87
C ILE A 153 -2.53 2.53 -3.02
N ALA A 154 -3.45 2.93 -2.13
CA ALA A 154 -4.84 2.49 -2.15
C ALA A 154 -5.52 2.77 -3.50
N TRP A 155 -5.45 4.01 -4.00
CA TRP A 155 -6.08 4.29 -5.29
C TRP A 155 -5.30 3.68 -6.45
N MET A 156 -3.96 3.64 -6.36
CA MET A 156 -3.12 3.05 -7.42
C MET A 156 -3.34 1.56 -7.59
N SER A 157 -3.67 0.83 -6.51
CA SER A 157 -3.76 -0.63 -6.53
C SER A 157 -4.99 -1.15 -7.26
N ILE A 158 -6.04 -0.33 -7.41
CA ILE A 158 -7.29 -0.72 -8.10
C ILE A 158 -7.63 0.18 -9.30
N ARG A 159 -6.74 1.14 -9.64
CA ARG A 159 -7.06 2.13 -10.69
C ARG A 159 -7.25 1.53 -12.08
N GLU A 160 -6.55 0.45 -12.39
CA GLU A 160 -6.75 -0.24 -13.67
C GLU A 160 -8.17 -0.80 -13.78
N ASP A 161 -8.68 -1.41 -12.71
CA ASP A 161 -10.04 -1.96 -12.66
C ASP A 161 -11.10 -0.83 -12.76
N LEU A 162 -10.86 0.28 -12.06
CA LEU A 162 -11.73 1.47 -12.15
C LEU A 162 -11.74 2.05 -13.57
N SER A 163 -10.56 2.16 -14.19
CA SER A 163 -10.43 2.69 -15.55
C SER A 163 -11.12 1.82 -16.60
N GLN A 164 -11.16 0.49 -16.40
CA GLN A 164 -11.80 -0.44 -17.33
C GLN A 164 -13.33 -0.39 -17.24
N ASN A 165 -13.88 0.05 -16.09
CA ASN A 165 -15.31 0.09 -15.80
C ASN A 165 -15.71 1.51 -15.37
N ILE A 166 -15.30 2.54 -16.13
CA ILE A 166 -15.29 3.91 -15.63
C ILE A 166 -16.68 4.45 -15.25
N GLU A 167 -17.72 4.15 -16.02
CA GLU A 167 -19.08 4.64 -15.76
C GLU A 167 -19.61 4.06 -14.43
N GLU A 168 -19.51 2.72 -14.26
CA GLU A 168 -19.84 2.05 -12.99
C GLU A 168 -18.97 2.59 -11.84
N SER A 169 -17.68 2.83 -12.10
CA SER A 169 -16.76 3.38 -11.10
C SER A 169 -17.19 4.75 -10.62
N VAL A 170 -17.55 5.65 -11.53
CA VAL A 170 -18.03 7.00 -11.20
C VAL A 170 -19.33 6.90 -10.41
N GLU A 171 -20.30 6.09 -10.85
CA GLU A 171 -21.55 5.87 -10.12
C GLU A 171 -21.33 5.41 -8.67
N LEU A 172 -20.44 4.44 -8.45
CA LEU A 172 -20.11 3.94 -7.11
C LEU A 172 -19.34 4.97 -6.27
N LEU A 173 -18.47 5.77 -6.90
CA LEU A 173 -17.62 6.74 -6.22
C LEU A 173 -18.34 8.06 -5.88
N VAL A 174 -19.50 8.36 -6.47
CA VAL A 174 -20.33 9.53 -6.11
C VAL A 174 -20.65 9.55 -4.61
N GLU A 175 -20.96 8.39 -4.01
CA GLU A 175 -21.25 8.32 -2.58
C GLU A 175 -19.99 8.47 -1.73
N TRP A 176 -18.82 8.06 -2.24
CA TRP A 176 -17.54 8.29 -1.57
C TRP A 176 -17.16 9.77 -1.58
N ALA A 177 -17.45 10.49 -2.67
CA ALA A 177 -17.22 11.93 -2.78
C ALA A 177 -18.02 12.76 -1.76
N LYS A 178 -19.12 12.21 -1.22
CA LYS A 178 -19.96 12.81 -0.18
C LYS A 178 -19.62 12.35 1.24
N SER A 179 -18.62 11.48 1.42
CA SER A 179 -18.27 10.93 2.73
C SER A 179 -17.81 12.02 3.71
N GLU A 180 -18.12 11.87 4.99
CA GLU A 180 -17.59 12.74 6.06
C GLU A 180 -16.06 12.62 6.20
N ASP A 181 -15.50 11.45 5.86
CA ASP A 181 -14.06 11.20 5.85
C ASP A 181 -13.40 11.87 4.64
N GLU A 182 -12.50 12.83 4.91
CA GLU A 182 -11.78 13.57 3.87
C GLU A 182 -10.88 12.69 3.00
N ASN A 183 -10.34 11.61 3.55
CA ASN A 183 -9.46 10.69 2.83
C ASN A 183 -10.27 9.84 1.83
N ILE A 184 -11.49 9.46 2.20
CA ILE A 184 -12.43 8.80 1.30
C ILE A 184 -12.88 9.74 0.18
N ARG A 185 -13.20 11.00 0.50
CA ARG A 185 -13.51 12.00 -0.53
C ARG A 185 -12.33 12.17 -1.48
N ARG A 186 -11.12 12.31 -0.94
CA ARG A 186 -9.89 12.43 -1.72
C ARG A 186 -9.70 11.22 -2.65
N PHE A 187 -9.87 10.00 -2.15
CA PHE A 187 -9.75 8.78 -2.95
C PHE A 187 -10.64 8.83 -4.19
N SER A 188 -11.92 9.21 -4.04
CA SER A 188 -12.87 9.26 -5.16
C SER A 188 -12.44 10.20 -6.29
N VAL A 189 -11.79 11.31 -5.94
CA VAL A 189 -11.27 12.30 -6.90
C VAL A 189 -9.96 11.83 -7.51
N GLU A 190 -9.02 11.33 -6.69
CA GLU A 190 -7.68 10.93 -7.15
C GLU A 190 -7.72 9.70 -8.07
N SER A 191 -8.54 8.70 -7.73
CA SER A 191 -8.65 7.45 -8.50
C SER A 191 -9.20 7.67 -9.91
N THR A 192 -10.02 8.70 -10.10
CA THR A 192 -10.68 9.06 -11.36
C THR A 192 -9.95 10.16 -12.13
N ARG A 193 -8.78 10.62 -11.67
CA ARG A 193 -8.03 11.66 -12.39
C ARG A 193 -7.71 11.23 -13.82
N PRO A 194 -8.08 12.03 -14.84
CA PRO A 194 -7.79 11.70 -16.24
C PRO A 194 -6.27 11.60 -16.50
N ARG A 195 -5.47 12.42 -15.78
CA ARG A 195 -4.01 12.46 -15.83
C ARG A 195 -3.41 12.20 -14.46
N GLY A 196 -2.65 11.11 -14.32
CA GLY A 196 -1.92 10.76 -13.11
C GLY A 196 -0.40 10.74 -13.34
N VAL A 197 0.37 11.06 -12.31
CA VAL A 197 1.84 11.20 -12.39
C VAL A 197 2.56 9.84 -12.38
N TRP A 198 1.96 8.82 -11.76
CA TRP A 198 2.50 7.45 -11.68
C TRP A 198 1.53 6.38 -12.19
N SER A 199 0.54 6.79 -12.99
CA SER A 199 -0.50 5.90 -13.52
C SER A 199 -0.75 6.17 -15.00
N LYS A 200 -1.25 5.15 -15.72
CA LYS A 200 -1.74 5.33 -17.09
C LYS A 200 -2.82 6.42 -17.13
N HIS A 201 -2.94 7.18 -18.19
CA HIS A 201 -4.06 8.13 -18.31
C HIS A 201 -5.38 7.38 -18.51
N ILE A 202 -6.48 7.96 -18.01
CA ILE A 202 -7.84 7.50 -18.30
C ILE A 202 -8.30 8.32 -19.51
N GLU A 203 -8.11 7.77 -20.72
CA GLU A 203 -8.32 8.51 -21.97
C GLU A 203 -9.78 8.93 -22.16
N ILE A 204 -10.74 8.10 -21.74
CA ILE A 204 -12.17 8.42 -21.83
C ILE A 204 -12.50 9.70 -21.06
N LEU A 205 -12.05 9.84 -19.80
CA LEU A 205 -12.27 11.07 -19.02
C LEU A 205 -11.47 12.29 -19.53
N LYS A 206 -10.49 12.11 -20.42
CA LYS A 206 -9.82 13.23 -21.09
C LYS A 206 -10.64 13.75 -22.29
N GLN A 207 -11.35 12.85 -22.97
CA GLN A 207 -12.10 13.13 -24.19
C GLN A 207 -13.56 13.48 -23.90
N GLU A 208 -14.15 12.82 -22.90
CA GLU A 208 -15.54 12.91 -22.45
C GLU A 208 -15.55 13.14 -20.91
N PRO A 209 -15.28 14.37 -20.41
CA PRO A 209 -15.17 14.66 -18.98
C PRO A 209 -16.47 14.49 -18.17
N GLU A 210 -17.61 14.35 -18.83
CA GLU A 210 -18.93 14.13 -18.24
C GLU A 210 -19.23 12.68 -17.88
N LYS A 211 -18.41 11.74 -18.37
CA LYS A 211 -18.46 10.31 -18.03
C LYS A 211 -17.98 10.07 -16.60
#